data_AF-A0A2L2XXF2-F1
#
_entry.id   AF-A0A2L2XXF2-F1
#
_cell.length_a   1.000
_cell.length_b   1.000
_cell.length_c   1.000
_cell.angle_alpha   90.00
_cell.angle_beta   90.00
_cell.angle_gamma   90.00
#
_symmetry.space_group_name_H-M   'P 1'
#
loop_
_entity.id
_entity.type
_entity.pdbx_description
1 polymer ?
#
loop_
_entity_poly.entity_id
_entity_poly.type
_entity_poly.pdbx_seq_one_letter_code
_entity_poly.pdbx_strand_id
1 'polypeptide(L)'
;MKGGLMKKGDSNPVPPEIQAEIDALDASQEPIRTDLIPEATGDWSRARRGVFCRPLKQQITLSLDADLIDWFKTQATQEEGYQTSINRVLREYVETRAKK
;
A
#
# COMPACT_ATOMS: atom_id res chain seq x y z
N MET A 1 28.44 6.45 -15.91
CA MET A 1 26.98 6.46 -16.18
C MET A 1 26.33 7.33 -15.12
N LYS A 2 25.87 8.54 -15.46
CA LYS A 2 25.28 9.47 -14.48
C LYS A 2 23.80 9.10 -14.29
N GLY A 3 23.42 8.70 -13.08
CA GLY A 3 22.03 8.44 -12.72
C GLY A 3 21.19 9.70 -12.89
N GLY A 4 20.13 9.60 -13.69
CA GLY A 4 19.21 10.70 -13.93
C GLY A 4 18.51 11.12 -12.64
N LEU A 5 18.53 12.42 -12.36
CA LEU A 5 17.82 13.08 -11.28
C LEU A 5 16.31 12.80 -11.43
N MET A 6 15.72 12.05 -10.50
CA MET A 6 14.28 11.83 -10.45
C MET A 6 13.61 13.21 -10.29
N LYS A 7 12.90 13.66 -11.32
CA LYS A 7 12.05 14.87 -11.26
C LYS A 7 10.90 14.56 -10.29
N LYS A 8 11.02 15.00 -9.02
CA LYS A 8 9.87 15.07 -8.12
C LYS A 8 8.82 15.91 -8.84
N GLY A 9 7.69 15.30 -9.18
CA GLY A 9 6.57 16.03 -9.78
C GLY A 9 6.23 17.20 -8.88
N ASP A 10 5.94 18.35 -9.50
CA ASP A 10 5.69 19.62 -8.84
C ASP A 10 4.50 19.47 -7.88
N SER A 11 4.78 19.12 -6.62
CA SER A 11 3.83 19.30 -5.54
C SER A 11 3.52 20.79 -5.50
N ASN A 12 2.23 21.14 -5.65
CA ASN A 12 1.77 22.52 -5.58
C ASN A 12 2.47 23.22 -4.39
N PRO A 13 3.15 24.37 -4.60
CA PRO A 13 3.82 25.07 -3.51
C PRO A 13 2.82 25.31 -2.38
N VAL A 14 3.26 25.09 -1.13
CA VAL A 14 2.45 25.35 0.05
C VAL A 14 1.97 26.81 -0.06
N PRO A 15 0.66 27.07 0.01
CA PRO A 15 0.14 28.43 -0.07
C PRO A 15 0.78 29.30 1.01
N PRO A 16 1.08 30.58 0.72
CA PRO A 16 1.80 31.46 1.64
C PRO A 16 1.06 31.63 2.98
N GLU A 17 -0.27 31.55 2.99
CA GLU A 17 -1.07 31.56 4.22
C GLU A 17 -0.77 30.36 5.13
N ILE A 18 -0.64 29.16 4.56
CA ILE A 18 -0.34 27.94 5.32
C ILE A 18 1.09 27.96 5.81
N GLN A 19 2.02 28.48 5.00
CA GLN A 19 3.41 28.63 5.43
C GLN A 19 3.54 29.58 6.62
N ALA A 20 2.83 30.71 6.61
CA ALA A 20 2.81 31.64 7.73
C ALA A 20 2.21 31.03 9.01
N GLU A 21 1.20 30.17 8.88
CA GLU A 21 0.62 29.41 10.01
C GLU A 21 1.63 28.40 10.57
N ILE A 22 2.33 27.66 9.69
CA ILE A 22 3.39 26.72 10.10
C ILE A 22 4.50 27.46 10.83
N ASP A 23 4.95 28.60 10.32
CA ASP A 23 6.04 29.38 10.91
C ASP A 23 5.62 29.97 12.29
N ALA A 24 4.36 30.40 12.42
CA ALA A 24 3.81 30.86 13.70
C ALA A 24 3.68 29.72 14.73
N LEU A 25 3.32 28.52 14.28
CA LEU A 25 3.27 27.34 15.13
C LEU A 25 4.68 26.93 15.57
N ASP A 26 5.66 26.94 14.67
CA ASP A 26 7.07 26.61 15.00
C ASP A 26 7.62 27.56 16.08
N ALA A 27 7.35 28.86 15.94
CA ALA A 27 7.77 29.88 16.89
C ALA A 27 7.14 29.76 18.29
N SER A 28 6.04 29.01 18.44
CA SER A 28 5.29 28.87 19.69
C SER A 28 5.35 27.47 20.30
N GLN A 29 6.20 26.57 19.78
CA GLN A 29 6.27 25.19 20.27
C GLN A 29 6.98 25.09 21.62
N GLU A 30 6.25 24.56 22.60
CA GLU A 30 6.85 24.00 23.81
C GLU A 30 7.63 22.72 23.46
N PRO A 31 8.70 22.39 24.21
CA PRO A 31 9.45 21.17 23.98
C PRO A 31 8.56 19.93 24.12
N ILE A 32 8.58 19.07 23.09
CA ILE A 32 7.86 17.79 23.13
C ILE A 32 8.41 16.94 24.26
N ARG A 33 7.56 16.64 25.25
CA ARG A 33 7.88 15.76 26.37
C ARG A 33 7.88 14.30 25.93
N THR A 34 9.06 13.71 25.83
CA THR A 34 9.25 12.29 25.50
C THR A 34 9.64 11.43 26.70
N ASP A 35 9.78 12.02 27.88
CA ASP A 35 10.17 11.38 29.15
C ASP A 35 9.16 10.32 29.62
N LEU A 36 7.90 10.45 29.23
CA LEU A 36 6.84 9.47 29.52
C LEU A 36 6.80 8.30 28.52
N ILE A 37 7.57 8.37 27.42
CA ILE A 37 7.55 7.40 26.34
C ILE A 37 8.79 6.51 26.47
N PRO A 38 8.65 5.20 26.69
CA PRO A 38 9.81 4.31 26.74
C PRO A 38 10.54 4.31 25.40
N GLU A 39 11.87 4.28 25.43
CA GLU A 39 12.65 4.11 24.21
C GLU A 39 12.27 2.81 23.50
N ALA A 40 12.19 2.86 22.17
CA ALA A 40 11.86 1.72 21.34
C ALA A 40 13.07 0.76 21.21
N THR A 41 13.60 0.25 22.32
CA THR A 41 14.77 -0.64 22.42
C THR A 41 14.52 -2.09 21.97
N GLY A 42 13.41 -2.38 21.29
CA GLY A 42 13.13 -3.70 20.73
C GLY A 42 14.04 -4.06 19.55
N ASP A 43 14.18 -5.36 19.25
CA ASP A 43 14.85 -5.82 18.02
C ASP A 43 13.90 -5.62 16.81
N TRP A 44 14.14 -4.53 16.08
CA TRP A 44 13.39 -4.19 14.86
C TRP A 44 13.95 -4.85 13.58
N SER A 45 14.94 -5.75 13.69
CA SER A 45 15.54 -6.42 12.52
C SER A 45 14.52 -7.17 11.66
N ARG A 46 13.41 -7.61 12.27
CA ARG A 46 12.31 -8.32 11.59
C ARG A 46 11.13 -7.42 11.22
N ALA A 47 11.17 -6.13 11.54
CA ALA A 47 10.07 -5.22 11.23
C ALA A 47 9.99 -4.98 9.71
N ARG A 48 8.84 -5.34 9.12
CA ARG A 48 8.57 -5.14 7.69
C ARG A 48 7.64 -3.95 7.51
N ARG A 49 8.13 -2.88 6.87
CA ARG A 49 7.26 -1.79 6.41
C ARG A 49 6.46 -2.27 5.19
N GLY A 50 5.17 -1.95 5.13
CA GLY A 50 4.35 -2.19 3.93
C GLY A 50 3.79 -3.61 3.76
N VAL A 51 3.76 -4.46 4.80
CA VAL A 51 3.10 -5.79 4.73
C VAL A 51 1.61 -5.70 4.37
N PHE A 52 0.98 -4.55 4.62
CA PHE A 52 -0.43 -4.30 4.29
C PHE A 52 -0.64 -3.59 2.93
N CYS A 53 0.41 -3.39 2.13
CA CYS A 53 0.24 -2.84 0.79
C CYS A 53 -0.56 -3.83 -0.07
N ARG A 54 -1.83 -3.54 -0.31
CA ARG A 54 -2.64 -4.31 -1.25
C ARG A 54 -2.08 -4.08 -2.66
N PRO A 55 -1.84 -5.15 -3.43
CA PRO A 55 -1.49 -5.02 -4.85
C PRO A 55 -2.57 -4.21 -5.57
N LEU A 56 -2.16 -3.20 -6.34
CA LEU A 56 -3.06 -2.40 -7.16
C LEU A 56 -3.77 -3.34 -8.14
N LYS A 57 -5.10 -3.40 -8.07
CA LYS A 57 -5.90 -4.19 -9.00
C LYS A 57 -5.90 -3.46 -10.34
N GLN A 58 -5.36 -4.09 -11.38
CA GLN A 58 -5.45 -3.59 -12.74
C GLN A 58 -6.66 -4.23 -13.43
N GLN A 59 -7.57 -3.42 -13.96
CA GLN A 59 -8.67 -3.92 -14.79
C GLN A 59 -8.12 -4.24 -16.19
N ILE A 60 -8.20 -5.50 -16.57
CA ILE A 60 -7.82 -5.99 -17.90
C ILE A 60 -8.97 -6.79 -18.49
N THR A 61 -9.06 -6.83 -19.82
CA THR A 61 -9.97 -7.74 -20.52
C THR A 61 -9.26 -9.07 -20.70
N LEU A 62 -9.72 -10.10 -19.98
CA LEU A 62 -9.22 -11.47 -20.07
C LEU A 62 -10.37 -12.39 -20.46
N SER A 63 -10.15 -13.27 -21.45
CA SER A 63 -11.08 -14.35 -21.77
C SER A 63 -10.81 -15.54 -20.85
N LEU A 64 -11.86 -16.01 -20.16
CA LEU A 64 -11.88 -17.24 -19.38
C LEU A 64 -12.97 -18.14 -19.93
N ASP A 65 -12.79 -19.46 -19.79
CA ASP A 65 -13.78 -20.43 -20.22
C ASP A 65 -15.10 -20.26 -19.44
N ALA A 66 -16.22 -20.50 -20.13
CA ALA A 66 -17.55 -20.25 -19.58
C ALA A 66 -17.87 -21.16 -18.39
N ASP A 67 -17.40 -22.41 -18.43
CA ASP A 67 -17.56 -23.40 -17.37
C ASP A 67 -16.80 -23.00 -16.09
N LEU A 68 -15.59 -22.43 -16.22
CA LEU A 68 -14.83 -21.89 -15.10
C LEU A 68 -15.55 -20.71 -14.47
N ILE A 69 -16.05 -19.77 -15.30
CA ILE A 69 -16.80 -18.62 -14.80
C ILE A 69 -18.03 -19.08 -14.02
N ASP A 70 -18.79 -20.04 -14.57
CA ASP A 70 -19.98 -20.57 -13.91
C ASP A 70 -19.63 -21.31 -12.62
N TRP A 71 -18.57 -22.10 -12.61
CA TRP A 71 -18.08 -22.75 -11.39
C TRP A 71 -17.75 -21.72 -10.31
N PHE A 72 -16.97 -20.68 -10.62
CA PHE A 72 -16.62 -19.63 -9.66
C PHE A 72 -17.83 -18.82 -9.19
N LYS A 73 -18.85 -18.63 -10.02
CA LYS A 73 -20.12 -18.00 -9.63
C LYS A 73 -20.89 -18.87 -8.64
N THR A 74 -20.91 -20.19 -8.82
CA THR A 74 -21.61 -21.10 -7.89
C THR A 74 -20.92 -21.23 -6.54
N GLN A 75 -19.59 -21.09 -6.50
CA GLN A 75 -18.79 -21.17 -5.28
C GLN A 75 -18.66 -19.83 -4.53
N ALA A 76 -19.01 -18.72 -5.19
CA ALA A 76 -18.93 -17.39 -4.57
C ALA A 76 -19.93 -17.28 -3.41
N THR A 77 -19.41 -17.00 -2.21
CA THR A 77 -20.24 -16.66 -1.05
C THR A 77 -20.69 -15.20 -1.18
N GLN A 78 -21.80 -14.80 -0.57
CA GLN A 78 -22.34 -13.41 -0.67
C GLN A 78 -21.30 -12.33 -0.32
N GLU A 79 -20.30 -12.67 0.50
CA GLU A 79 -19.24 -11.76 0.95
C GLU A 79 -18.03 -11.69 0.00
N GLU A 80 -17.76 -12.74 -0.79
CA GLU A 80 -16.64 -12.79 -1.74
C GLU A 80 -17.14 -13.06 -3.18
N GLY A 81 -17.14 -12.01 -4.01
CA GLY A 81 -17.50 -12.14 -5.42
C GLY A 81 -16.55 -13.06 -6.20
N TYR A 82 -17.05 -13.67 -7.28
CA TYR A 82 -16.33 -14.62 -8.12
C TYR A 82 -14.97 -14.08 -8.63
N GLN A 83 -14.86 -12.78 -8.94
CA GLN A 83 -13.60 -12.15 -9.37
C GLN A 83 -12.52 -12.15 -8.29
N THR A 84 -12.92 -12.04 -7.01
CA THR A 84 -12.00 -12.11 -5.87
C THR A 84 -11.47 -13.53 -5.72
N SER A 85 -12.35 -14.53 -5.86
CA SER A 85 -11.98 -15.95 -5.83
C SER A 85 -11.01 -16.31 -6.95
N ILE A 86 -11.28 -15.88 -8.19
CA ILE A 86 -10.38 -16.05 -9.34
C ILE A 86 -9.00 -15.44 -9.05
N ASN A 87 -8.97 -14.18 -8.58
CA ASN A 87 -7.71 -13.52 -8.25
C ASN A 87 -6.93 -14.22 -7.14
N ARG A 88 -7.61 -14.82 -6.15
CA ARG A 88 -6.97 -15.57 -5.07
C ARG A 88 -6.26 -16.82 -5.61
N VAL A 89 -6.95 -17.62 -6.43
CA VAL A 89 -6.38 -18.83 -7.04
C VAL A 89 -5.18 -18.49 -7.93
N LEU A 90 -5.27 -17.42 -8.72
CA LEU A 90 -4.15 -16.98 -9.56
C LEU A 90 -2.93 -16.56 -8.73
N ARG A 91 -3.12 -15.89 -7.59
CA ARG A 91 -2.01 -15.54 -6.69
C ARG A 91 -1.35 -16.78 -6.10
N GLU A 92 -2.15 -17.72 -5.62
CA GLU A 92 -1.63 -18.98 -5.05
C GLU A 92 -0.83 -19.78 -6.10
N TYR A 93 -1.32 -19.84 -7.34
CA TYR A 93 -0.60 -20.47 -8.45
C TYR A 93 0.75 -19.79 -8.73
N VAL A 94 0.80 -18.45 -8.73
CA VAL A 94 2.05 -17.72 -8.93
C VAL A 94 3.01 -17.94 -7.75
N GLU A 95 2.53 -17.90 -6.51
CA GLU A 95 3.35 -18.08 -5.31
C GLU A 95 3.96 -19.48 -5.23
N THR A 96 3.19 -20.52 -5.58
CA THR A 96 3.68 -21.90 -5.62
C THR A 96 4.74 -22.11 -6.70
N ARG A 97 4.59 -21.46 -7.87
CA ARG A 97 5.58 -21.48 -8.94
C ARG A 97 6.83 -20.66 -8.65
N ALA A 98 6.70 -19.52 -7.98
CA ALA A 98 7.81 -18.61 -7.67
C ALA A 98 8.73 -19.11 -6.54
N LYS A 99 8.27 -20.10 -5.76
CA LYS A 99 9.07 -20.75 -4.69
C LYS A 99 9.89 -21.95 -5.17
N LYS A 100 9.82 -22.31 -6.46
CA LYS A 100 10.72 -23.27 -7.11
C LYS A 100 11.85 -22.52 -7.82
#